data_AF-A0A0D2G448-F1
#
_entry.id   AF-A0A0D2G448-F1
#
_cell.length_a   1.000
_cell.length_b   1.000
_cell.length_c   1.000
_cell.angle_alpha   90.00
_cell.angle_beta   90.00
_cell.angle_gamma   90.00
#
_symmetry.space_group_name_H-M   'P 1'
#
loop_
_entity.id
_entity.type
_entity.pdbx_description
1 polymer ?
#
loop_
_entity_poly.entity_id
_entity_poly.type
_entity_poly.pdbx_seq_one_letter_code
_entity_poly.pdbx_strand_id
1 'polypeptide(L)'
;MGKRKKSSSKPQGPKKREPLASTFTCLFCNHEKAIQVKLDKKAGVGNLHCKVCGQRFQTGINYLSAAVDVYSDWIDACEDVAKDAASREAEDDAKFSSYAASGKAGAGIGAAEGGADEDEDVDYGDD
;
A
#
# COMPACT_ATOMS: atom_id res chain seq x y z
N MET A 1 39.24 -2.91 51.20
CA MET A 1 39.42 -3.40 49.82
C MET A 1 38.22 -4.28 49.43
N GLY A 2 37.10 -3.67 49.05
CA GLY A 2 35.86 -4.40 48.76
C GLY A 2 35.92 -5.09 47.40
N LYS A 3 35.73 -6.42 47.38
CA LYS A 3 35.58 -7.21 46.15
C LYS A 3 34.31 -6.78 45.43
N ARG A 4 34.43 -5.83 44.50
CA ARG A 4 33.32 -5.43 43.62
C ARG A 4 32.89 -6.66 42.83
N LYS A 5 31.65 -7.13 43.04
CA LYS A 5 31.02 -8.15 42.19
C LYS A 5 31.03 -7.60 40.77
N LYS A 6 31.94 -8.11 39.94
CA LYS A 6 31.99 -7.79 38.52
C LYS A 6 30.68 -8.33 37.95
N SER A 7 29.78 -7.42 37.58
CA SER A 7 28.54 -7.74 36.90
C SER A 7 28.92 -8.49 35.63
N SER A 8 28.85 -9.82 35.70
CA SER A 8 29.13 -10.72 34.59
C SER A 8 27.93 -10.71 33.67
N SER A 9 27.56 -9.52 33.17
CA SER A 9 26.79 -9.40 31.95
C SER A 9 27.74 -9.81 30.84
N LYS A 10 27.80 -11.11 30.58
CA LYS A 10 28.52 -11.63 29.40
C LYS A 10 27.84 -10.97 28.20
N PRO A 11 28.60 -10.36 27.26
CA PRO A 11 28.02 -9.78 26.06
C PRO A 11 27.19 -10.87 25.41
N GLN A 12 25.86 -10.66 25.36
CA GLN A 12 24.95 -11.57 24.68
C GLN A 12 25.51 -11.71 23.27
N GLY A 13 26.04 -12.91 22.97
CA GLY A 13 26.69 -13.17 21.70
C GLY A 13 25.78 -12.78 20.54
N PRO A 14 26.33 -12.56 19.34
CA PRO A 14 25.58 -12.04 18.20
C PRO A 14 24.31 -12.87 18.03
N LYS A 15 23.16 -12.23 18.30
CA LYS A 15 21.84 -12.88 18.21
C LYS A 15 21.73 -13.41 16.79
N LYS A 16 21.55 -14.72 16.65
CA LYS A 16 21.35 -15.37 15.35
C LYS A 16 20.17 -14.66 14.70
N ARG A 17 20.42 -13.93 13.61
CA ARG A 17 19.36 -13.24 12.87
C ARG A 17 18.44 -14.31 12.33
N GLU A 18 17.22 -14.35 12.86
CA GLU A 18 16.21 -15.27 12.38
C GLU A 18 15.95 -14.97 10.89
N PRO A 19 15.90 -15.99 10.03
CA PRO A 19 15.68 -15.77 8.61
C PRO A 19 14.32 -15.12 8.38
N LEU A 20 14.34 -13.97 7.69
CA LEU A 20 13.13 -13.28 7.26
C LEU A 20 12.30 -14.17 6.33
N ALA A 21 10.98 -14.04 6.39
CA ALA A 21 10.07 -14.74 5.49
C ALA A 21 10.35 -14.34 4.03
N SER A 22 10.32 -15.34 3.14
CA SER A 22 10.49 -15.16 1.69
C SER A 22 9.25 -15.54 0.89
N THR A 23 8.19 -15.97 1.59
CA THR A 23 6.92 -16.37 1.00
C THR A 23 5.79 -15.59 1.64
N PHE A 24 4.92 -15.04 0.81
CA PHE A 24 3.82 -14.18 1.25
C PHE A 24 2.50 -14.63 0.62
N THR A 25 1.39 -14.07 1.11
CA THR A 25 0.05 -14.30 0.55
C THR A 25 -0.12 -13.46 -0.71
N CYS A 26 -0.82 -14.00 -1.71
CA CYS A 26 -1.14 -13.24 -2.91
C CYS A 26 -2.43 -12.43 -2.71
N LEU A 27 -2.40 -11.13 -2.95
CA LEU A 27 -3.57 -10.24 -2.88
C LEU A 27 -4.67 -10.64 -3.87
N PHE A 28 -4.32 -11.22 -5.02
CA PHE A 28 -5.27 -11.52 -6.10
C PHE A 28 -5.98 -12.87 -5.97
N CYS A 29 -5.28 -13.91 -5.51
CA CYS A 29 -5.85 -15.25 -5.38
C CYS A 29 -5.96 -15.74 -3.93
N ASN A 30 -5.59 -14.89 -2.97
CA ASN A 30 -5.64 -15.12 -1.52
C ASN A 30 -5.03 -16.44 -1.02
N HIS A 31 -4.17 -17.07 -1.82
CA HIS A 31 -3.47 -18.28 -1.40
C HIS A 31 -2.26 -17.89 -0.55
N GLU A 32 -2.19 -18.49 0.63
CA GLU A 32 -1.03 -18.35 1.53
C GLU A 32 0.23 -18.92 0.88
N LYS A 33 1.37 -18.28 1.15
CA LYS A 33 2.70 -18.68 0.64
C LYS A 33 2.74 -18.86 -0.89
N ALA A 34 1.81 -18.24 -1.62
CA ALA A 34 1.73 -18.32 -3.07
C ALA A 34 2.76 -17.42 -3.74
N ILE A 35 3.12 -16.30 -3.09
CA ILE A 35 4.13 -15.38 -3.57
C ILE A 35 5.53 -15.92 -3.26
N GLN A 36 6.37 -15.97 -4.29
CA GLN A 36 7.81 -16.17 -4.17
C GLN A 36 8.55 -14.93 -4.60
N VAL A 37 9.55 -14.56 -3.80
CA VAL A 37 10.44 -13.44 -4.10
C VAL A 37 11.84 -13.96 -4.41
N LYS A 38 12.43 -13.47 -5.50
CA LYS A 38 13.83 -13.68 -5.87
C LYS A 38 14.53 -12.33 -5.92
N LEU A 39 15.61 -12.22 -5.16
CA LEU A 39 16.41 -11.00 -5.08
C LEU A 39 17.71 -11.19 -5.85
N ASP A 40 17.92 -10.39 -6.90
CA ASP A 40 19.22 -10.26 -7.55
C ASP A 40 19.91 -9.00 -7.02
N LYS A 41 20.72 -9.18 -5.97
CA LYS A 41 21.47 -8.09 -5.35
C LYS A 41 22.55 -7.49 -6.25
N LYS A 42 23.00 -8.22 -7.27
CA LYS A 42 24.02 -7.71 -8.20
C LYS A 42 23.39 -6.81 -9.25
N ALA A 43 22.24 -7.23 -9.77
CA ALA A 43 21.46 -6.41 -10.69
C ALA A 43 20.72 -5.26 -9.98
N GLY A 44 20.53 -5.34 -8.66
CA GLY A 44 19.71 -4.38 -7.92
C GLY A 44 18.22 -4.53 -8.23
N VAL A 45 17.78 -5.76 -8.53
CA VAL A 45 16.40 -6.05 -8.95
C VAL A 45 15.77 -7.13 -8.09
N GLY A 46 14.56 -6.86 -7.59
CA GLY A 46 13.71 -7.81 -6.90
C GLY A 46 12.57 -8.27 -7.80
N ASN A 47 12.36 -9.59 -7.90
CA ASN A 47 11.29 -10.19 -8.67
C ASN A 47 10.32 -10.92 -7.76
N LEU A 48 9.03 -10.69 -7.96
CA LEU A 48 7.94 -11.31 -7.23
C LEU A 48 7.06 -12.10 -8.21
N HIS A 49 6.68 -13.32 -7.83
CA HIS A 49 5.81 -14.17 -8.64
C HIS A 49 4.84 -14.98 -7.79
N CYS A 50 3.54 -14.94 -8.13
CA CYS A 50 2.54 -15.84 -7.59
C CYS A 50 2.50 -17.17 -8.35
N LYS A 51 2.75 -18.28 -7.66
CA LYS A 51 2.69 -19.63 -8.25
C LYS A 51 1.29 -20.05 -8.73
N VAL A 52 0.24 -19.44 -8.17
CA VAL A 52 -1.14 -19.89 -8.39
C VAL A 52 -1.80 -19.10 -9.51
N CYS A 53 -1.91 -17.78 -9.37
CA CYS A 53 -2.53 -16.94 -10.40
C CYS A 53 -1.54 -16.40 -11.45
N GLY A 54 -0.24 -16.61 -11.28
CA GLY A 54 0.75 -16.22 -12.27
C GLY A 54 1.19 -14.76 -12.20
N GLN A 55 0.67 -13.95 -11.26
CA GLN A 55 1.04 -12.54 -11.13
C GLN A 55 2.55 -12.36 -10.99
N ARG A 56 3.09 -11.31 -11.61
CA ARG A 56 4.52 -10.98 -11.59
C ARG A 56 4.72 -9.50 -11.36
N PHE A 57 5.75 -9.17 -10.61
CA PHE A 57 6.14 -7.79 -10.34
C PHE A 57 7.66 -7.70 -10.21
N GLN A 58 8.21 -6.55 -10.59
CA GLN A 58 9.63 -6.26 -10.52
C GLN A 58 9.83 -4.87 -9.92
N THR A 59 10.74 -4.76 -8.96
CA THR A 59 11.12 -3.49 -8.32
C THR A 59 12.63 -3.38 -8.17
N GLY A 60 13.12 -2.16 -7.96
CA GLY A 60 14.51 -1.90 -7.63
C GLY A 60 14.80 -2.27 -6.18
N ILE A 61 15.96 -2.88 -5.93
CA ILE A 61 16.38 -3.24 -4.57
C ILE A 61 17.82 -2.79 -4.31
N ASN A 62 18.16 -2.65 -3.03
CA ASN A 62 19.52 -2.35 -2.58
C ASN A 62 20.13 -3.55 -1.81
N TYR A 63 21.33 -3.35 -1.25
CA TYR A 63 22.05 -4.40 -0.54
C TYR A 63 21.40 -4.83 0.79
N LEU A 64 20.66 -3.92 1.44
CA LEU A 64 19.91 -4.15 2.67
C LEU A 64 18.53 -4.73 2.40
N SER A 65 18.03 -4.62 1.17
CA SER A 65 16.71 -5.12 0.83
C SER A 65 16.57 -6.63 1.05
N ALA A 66 15.39 -6.99 1.50
CA ALA A 66 14.90 -8.31 1.78
C ALA A 66 13.61 -8.59 0.99
N ALA A 67 13.10 -9.80 1.11
CA ALA A 67 11.91 -10.22 0.37
C ALA A 67 10.66 -9.42 0.75
N VAL A 68 10.62 -8.89 1.98
CA VAL A 68 9.53 -8.05 2.48
C VAL A 68 9.47 -6.71 1.75
N ASP A 69 10.62 -6.09 1.43
CA ASP A 69 10.63 -4.78 0.74
C ASP A 69 9.98 -4.90 -0.64
N VAL A 70 10.32 -5.97 -1.38
CA VAL A 70 9.69 -6.25 -2.68
C VAL A 70 8.19 -6.53 -2.57
N TYR A 71 7.77 -7.15 -1.49
CA TYR A 71 6.35 -7.43 -1.24
C TYR A 71 5.58 -6.15 -0.89
N SER A 72 6.16 -5.27 -0.08
CA SER A 72 5.60 -3.96 0.23
C SER A 72 5.50 -3.09 -1.02
N ASP A 73 6.58 -2.97 -1.80
CA ASP A 73 6.57 -2.22 -3.07
C ASP A 73 5.48 -2.73 -4.02
N TRP A 74 5.23 -4.04 -4.03
CA TRP A 74 4.17 -4.64 -4.85
C TRP A 74 2.77 -4.28 -4.35
N ILE A 75 2.55 -4.25 -3.03
CA ILE A 75 1.29 -3.78 -2.44
C ILE A 75 1.06 -2.32 -2.80
N ASP A 76 2.04 -1.46 -2.56
CA ASP A 76 1.96 -0.03 -2.85
C ASP A 76 1.66 0.21 -4.33
N ALA A 77 2.34 -0.52 -5.23
CA ALA A 77 2.05 -0.45 -6.66
C ALA A 77 0.64 -0.92 -7.04
N CYS A 78 0.08 -1.92 -6.34
CA CYS A 78 -1.31 -2.35 -6.57
C CYS A 78 -2.30 -1.28 -6.11
N GLU A 79 -2.03 -0.65 -4.97
CA GLU A 79 -2.87 0.44 -4.46
C GLU A 79 -2.81 1.68 -5.36
N ASP A 80 -1.63 2.05 -5.86
CA ASP A 80 -1.46 3.20 -6.73
C ASP A 80 -2.23 3.02 -8.04
N VAL A 81 -2.21 1.82 -8.62
CA VAL A 81 -3.04 1.50 -9.80
C VAL A 81 -4.54 1.64 -9.49
N ALA A 82 -4.98 1.25 -8.29
CA ALA A 82 -6.37 1.40 -7.89
C ALA A 82 -6.76 2.87 -7.68
N LYS A 83 -5.89 3.67 -7.05
CA LYS A 83 -6.09 5.12 -6.84
C LYS A 83 -6.11 5.87 -8.18
N ASP A 84 -5.21 5.54 -9.10
CA ASP A 84 -5.16 6.11 -10.45
C ASP A 84 -6.41 5.79 -11.27
N ALA A 85 -7.01 4.61 -11.07
CA ALA A 85 -8.28 4.28 -11.70
C ALA A 85 -9.41 5.16 -11.13
N ALA A 86 -9.50 5.25 -9.81
CA ALA A 86 -10.53 6.04 -9.13
C ALA A 86 -10.43 7.55 -9.45
N SER A 87 -9.23 8.11 -9.51
CA SER A 87 -9.03 9.52 -9.85
C SER A 87 -9.45 9.84 -11.28
N ARG A 88 -9.14 8.96 -12.24
CA ARG A 88 -9.57 9.11 -13.64
C ARG A 88 -11.08 9.04 -13.81
N GLU A 89 -11.74 8.16 -13.07
CA GLU A 89 -13.21 8.07 -13.07
C GLU A 89 -13.85 9.35 -12.54
N ALA A 90 -13.31 9.93 -11.46
CA ALA A 90 -13.78 11.21 -10.92
C ALA A 90 -13.53 12.39 -11.88
N GLU A 91 -12.40 12.42 -12.58
CA GLU A 91 -12.10 13.44 -13.58
C GLU A 91 -13.05 13.39 -14.79
N ASP A 92 -13.40 12.18 -15.26
CA ASP A 92 -14.36 12.00 -16.36
C ASP A 92 -15.77 12.45 -15.96
N ASP A 93 -16.23 12.09 -14.76
CA ASP A 93 -17.52 12.56 -14.21
C ASP A 93 -17.57 14.09 -14.05
N ALA A 94 -16.52 14.70 -13.50
CA ALA A 94 -16.43 16.15 -13.37
C ALA A 94 -16.47 16.86 -14.73
N LYS A 95 -15.79 16.30 -15.75
CA LYS A 95 -15.83 16.83 -17.11
C LYS A 95 -17.22 16.68 -17.72
N PHE A 96 -17.88 15.54 -17.50
CA PHE A 96 -19.26 15.29 -17.94
C PHE A 96 -20.22 16.35 -17.38
N SER A 97 -20.14 16.57 -16.07
CA SER A 97 -20.93 17.60 -15.38
C SER A 97 -20.69 19.00 -15.94
N SER A 98 -19.42 19.36 -16.21
CA SER A 98 -19.08 20.68 -16.75
C SER A 98 -19.65 20.94 -18.16
N TYR A 99 -19.69 19.94 -19.04
CA TYR A 99 -20.31 20.12 -20.34
C TYR A 99 -21.84 20.19 -20.23
N ALA A 100 -22.44 19.40 -19.32
CA ALA A 100 -23.88 19.39 -19.11
C ALA A 100 -24.35 20.75 -18.55
N ALA A 101 -23.55 21.36 -17.66
CA ALA A 101 -23.79 22.69 -17.13
C ALA A 101 -23.65 23.78 -18.22
N SER A 102 -22.60 23.72 -19.05
CA SER A 102 -22.41 24.71 -20.14
C SER A 102 -23.46 24.60 -21.24
N GLY A 103 -24.04 23.41 -21.49
CA GLY A 103 -25.16 23.23 -22.41
C GLY A 103 -26.50 23.79 -21.90
N LYS A 104 -26.66 24.00 -20.59
CA LYS A 104 -27.91 24.51 -19.98
C LYS A 104 -27.93 26.02 -19.73
N ALA A 105 -26.84 26.74 -20.00
CA ALA A 105 -26.81 28.20 -19.88
C ALA A 105 -27.70 28.94 -20.91
N GLY A 106 -28.41 28.22 -21.79
CA GLY A 106 -29.39 28.77 -22.73
C GLY A 106 -30.88 28.61 -22.35
N ALA A 107 -31.22 27.98 -21.22
CA ALA A 107 -32.62 27.76 -20.83
C ALA A 107 -32.87 28.28 -19.40
N GLY A 108 -32.87 29.59 -19.24
CA GLY A 108 -33.46 30.20 -18.06
C GLY A 108 -34.97 29.93 -18.06
N ILE A 109 -35.47 29.20 -17.06
CA ILE A 109 -36.78 29.33 -16.42
C ILE A 109 -36.75 28.51 -15.12
N GLY A 110 -37.08 29.17 -14.00
CA GLY A 110 -37.69 28.52 -12.84
C GLY A 110 -36.77 28.29 -11.64
N ALA A 111 -36.80 29.22 -10.69
CA ALA A 111 -36.34 29.05 -9.32
C ALA A 111 -37.08 27.90 -8.62
N ALA A 112 -36.34 27.04 -7.91
CA ALA A 112 -36.86 26.21 -6.83
C ALA A 112 -35.72 26.02 -5.81
N GLU A 113 -35.89 26.67 -4.67
CA GLU A 113 -35.01 26.68 -3.51
C GLU A 113 -35.37 25.46 -2.63
N GLY A 114 -34.38 24.74 -2.10
CA GLY A 114 -34.56 23.64 -1.14
C GLY A 114 -33.67 22.43 -1.48
N GLY A 115 -32.91 21.84 -0.57
CA GLY A 115 -32.78 22.03 0.87
C GLY A 115 -31.36 21.70 1.33
N ALA A 116 -31.10 22.03 2.59
CA ALA A 116 -29.85 21.84 3.30
C ALA A 116 -29.57 20.34 3.52
N ASP A 117 -28.38 19.89 3.13
CA ASP A 117 -27.79 18.65 3.64
C ASP A 117 -27.12 18.98 4.98
N GLU A 118 -27.65 18.38 6.04
CA GLU A 118 -27.14 18.44 7.40
C GLU A 118 -26.10 17.32 7.55
N ASP A 119 -24.80 17.67 7.51
CA ASP A 119 -23.72 16.73 7.77
C ASP A 119 -23.66 16.42 9.28
N GLU A 120 -24.03 15.20 9.65
CA GLU A 120 -24.07 14.69 11.03
C GLU A 120 -22.67 14.61 11.69
N ASP A 121 -22.64 15.04 12.95
CA ASP A 121 -21.48 15.11 13.84
C ASP A 121 -20.81 13.74 14.10
N VAL A 122 -19.49 13.67 13.93
CA VAL A 122 -18.69 12.50 14.31
C VAL A 122 -18.08 12.73 15.70
N ASP A 123 -18.69 12.13 16.72
CA ASP A 123 -18.22 12.12 18.11
C ASP A 123 -16.99 11.21 18.26
N TYR A 124 -15.84 11.78 18.64
CA TYR A 124 -14.63 11.05 18.99
C TYR A 124 -14.62 10.77 20.49
N GLY A 125 -15.09 9.58 20.88
CA GLY A 125 -14.91 9.04 22.22
C GLY A 125 -13.44 8.71 22.51
N ASP A 126 -12.85 9.45 23.45
CA ASP A 126 -11.55 9.21 24.09
C ASP A 126 -11.77 8.29 25.32
N ASP A 127 -11.18 7.09 25.29
CA ASP A 127 -10.91 6.25 26.48
C ASP A 127 -9.47 5.69 26.38
#